data_AF-X0Z7V3-F1
#
_entry.id   AF-X0Z7V3-F1
#
_cell.length_a   1.000
_cell.length_b   1.000
_cell.length_c   1.000
_cell.angle_alpha   90.00
_cell.angle_beta   90.00
_cell.angle_gamma   90.00
#
_symmetry.space_group_name_H-M   'P 1'
#
loop_
_entity.id
_entity.type
_entity.pdbx_description
1 polymer ?
#
loop_
_entity_poly.entity_id
_entity_poly.type
_entity_poly.pdbx_seq_one_letter_code
_entity_poly.pdbx_strand_id
1 'polypeptide(L)'
;MLAVARGPAAAGEEIYRIRIGNKPGGLVQVSADGGRTYGTVGRVRAAANARIVGFAAASYAPRSSVAATAVHSLRIKTGQQGLGLGKAQMPLIFSIVPLEFARIPQGYGGHVPRSSG
;
A
#
# COMPACT_ATOMS: atom_id res chain seq x y z
N MET A 1 -8.73 4.90 26.19
CA MET A 1 -8.88 5.74 24.97
C MET A 1 -10.24 5.37 24.38
N LEU A 2 -11.27 6.20 24.61
CA LEU A 2 -12.62 5.92 24.09
C LEU A 2 -12.63 6.17 22.58
N ALA A 3 -12.92 5.13 21.80
CA ALA A 3 -13.29 5.30 20.41
C ALA A 3 -14.70 5.90 20.37
N VAL A 4 -14.81 7.16 19.97
CA VAL A 4 -16.12 7.75 19.63
C VAL A 4 -16.57 7.07 18.34
N ALA A 5 -17.69 6.34 18.41
CA ALA A 5 -18.28 5.71 17.24
C ALA A 5 -18.71 6.81 16.26
N ARG A 6 -18.02 6.91 15.12
CA ARG A 6 -18.40 7.80 14.03
C ARG A 6 -19.57 7.17 13.27
N GLY A 7 -20.56 7.99 12.88
CA GLY A 7 -21.65 7.55 12.01
C GLY A 7 -21.15 7.05 10.65
N PRO A 8 -22.03 6.44 9.83
CA PRO A 8 -21.65 5.94 8.51
C PRO A 8 -21.12 7.08 7.64
N ALA A 9 -19.99 6.83 6.99
CA ALA A 9 -19.35 7.81 6.11
C ALA A 9 -20.09 7.91 4.77
N ALA A 10 -20.14 9.11 4.21
CA ALA A 10 -20.68 9.32 2.87
C ALA A 10 -19.79 8.63 1.81
N ALA A 11 -20.37 8.29 0.66
CA ALA A 11 -19.61 7.71 -0.44
C ALA A 11 -18.48 8.67 -0.88
N GLY A 12 -17.23 8.20 -0.79
CA GLY A 12 -16.05 8.98 -1.13
C GLY A 12 -15.49 9.86 0.01
N GLU A 13 -16.10 9.84 1.20
CA GLU A 13 -15.56 10.53 2.37
C GLU A 13 -14.29 9.82 2.88
N GLU A 14 -13.23 10.60 3.16
CA GLU A 14 -12.03 10.08 3.82
C GLU A 14 -12.35 9.72 5.28
N ILE A 15 -12.42 8.42 5.57
CA ILE A 15 -12.62 7.91 6.94
C ILE A 15 -11.32 7.83 7.74
N TYR A 16 -10.22 7.51 7.07
CA TYR A 16 -8.91 7.36 7.67
C TYR A 16 -7.82 7.77 6.70
N ARG A 17 -6.72 8.26 7.26
CA ARG A 17 -5.48 8.56 6.55
C ARG A 17 -4.32 7.84 7.20
N ILE A 18 -3.57 7.09 6.40
CA ILE A 18 -2.38 6.37 6.85
C ILE A 18 -1.14 7.12 6.39
N ARG A 19 -0.17 7.30 7.29
CA ARG A 19 1.15 7.86 7.01
C ARG A 19 2.22 6.85 7.40
N ILE A 20 3.17 6.60 6.49
CA ILE A 20 4.24 5.62 6.69
C ILE A 20 5.58 6.28 6.38
N GLY A 21 6.48 6.31 7.37
CA GLY A 21 7.87 6.72 7.14
C GLY A 21 8.66 5.57 6.54
N ASN A 22 8.95 5.60 5.23
CA ASN A 22 9.65 4.53 4.52
C ASN A 22 11.15 4.44 4.87
N LYS A 23 11.45 3.98 6.08
CA LYS A 23 12.78 3.64 6.59
C LYS A 23 12.64 2.61 7.70
N PRO A 24 13.62 1.73 7.95
CA PRO A 24 13.59 0.86 9.12
C PRO A 24 13.36 1.67 10.41
N GLY A 25 12.40 1.22 11.23
CA GLY A 25 11.98 1.91 12.46
C GLY A 25 11.11 3.16 12.25
N GLY A 26 10.85 3.56 11.01
CA GLY A 26 9.96 4.67 10.65
C GLY A 26 8.53 4.45 11.15
N LEU A 27 7.83 5.54 11.50
CA LEU A 27 6.50 5.44 12.10
C LEU A 27 5.45 5.01 11.07
N VAL A 28 4.53 4.17 11.52
CA VAL A 28 3.24 3.91 10.87
C VAL A 28 2.18 4.58 11.71
N GLN A 29 1.47 5.55 11.14
CA GLN A 29 0.52 6.39 11.85
C GLN A 29 -0.82 6.43 11.13
N VAL A 30 -1.89 6.56 11.90
CA VAL A 30 -3.27 6.68 11.40
C VAL A 30 -3.91 7.94 11.95
N SER A 31 -4.65 8.61 11.09
CA SER A 31 -5.48 9.76 11.41
C SER A 31 -6.93 9.42 11.09
N ALA A 32 -7.85 9.75 11.99
CA ALA A 32 -9.30 9.65 11.76
C ALA A 32 -9.94 11.02 11.42
N ASP A 33 -9.15 12.10 11.37
CA ASP A 33 -9.64 13.48 11.29
C ASP A 33 -9.06 14.26 10.09
N GLY A 34 -8.79 13.57 8.99
CA GLY A 34 -8.27 14.22 7.77
C GLY A 34 -6.78 14.58 7.82
N GLY A 35 -6.06 14.11 8.83
CA GLY A 35 -4.63 14.34 9.03
C GLY A 35 -4.32 15.49 9.97
N ARG A 36 -5.27 15.91 10.82
CA ARG A 36 -5.02 16.94 11.85
C ARG A 36 -4.28 16.33 13.03
N THR A 37 -4.64 15.12 13.44
CA THR A 37 -3.96 14.37 14.50
C THR A 37 -3.58 12.96 14.02
N TYR A 38 -2.44 12.46 14.50
CA TYR A 38 -1.93 11.14 14.13
C TYR A 38 -1.62 10.31 15.37
N GLY A 39 -2.29 9.16 15.50
CA GLY A 39 -1.90 8.11 16.44
C GLY A 39 -0.85 7.20 15.81
N THR A 40 0.16 6.80 16.57
CA THR A 40 1.13 5.79 16.11
C THR A 40 0.54 4.40 16.31
N VAL A 41 0.49 3.60 15.25
CA VAL A 41 -0.03 2.22 15.27
C VAL A 41 1.04 1.16 15.05
N GLY A 42 2.25 1.57 14.67
CA GLY A 42 3.35 0.63 14.47
C GLY A 42 4.61 1.29 13.91
N ARG A 43 5.54 0.45 13.46
CA ARG A 43 6.80 0.86 12.84
C ARG A 43 7.14 -0.03 11.65
N VAL A 44 7.75 0.58 10.64
CA VAL A 44 8.27 -0.11 9.46
C VAL A 44 9.44 -1.02 9.86
N ARG A 45 9.39 -2.28 9.45
CA ARG A 45 10.47 -3.27 9.68
C ARG A 45 11.48 -3.26 8.54
N ALA A 46 10.99 -3.31 7.30
CA ALA A 46 11.78 -3.21 6.08
C ALA A 46 11.22 -2.07 5.23
N ALA A 47 12.10 -1.24 4.68
CA ALA A 47 11.72 -0.17 3.77
C ALA A 47 11.62 -0.69 2.34
N ALA A 48 10.59 -0.27 1.62
CA ALA A 48 10.52 -0.47 0.19
C ALA A 48 11.63 0.36 -0.48
N ASN A 49 12.52 -0.30 -1.23
CA ASN A 49 13.64 0.35 -1.90
C ASN A 49 13.61 0.16 -3.43
N ALA A 50 12.64 -0.60 -3.94
CA ALA A 50 12.42 -0.81 -5.36
C ALA A 50 10.95 -0.64 -5.72
N ARG A 51 10.71 -0.41 -7.02
CA ARG A 51 9.43 -0.60 -7.67
C ARG A 51 9.55 -1.84 -8.54
N ILE A 52 8.55 -2.72 -8.52
CA ILE A 52 8.53 -3.92 -9.36
C ILE A 52 7.41 -3.84 -10.39
N VAL A 53 7.56 -4.60 -11.47
CA VAL A 53 6.48 -4.83 -12.43
C VAL A 53 5.32 -5.52 -11.70
N GLY A 54 4.16 -4.89 -11.75
CA GLY A 54 2.91 -5.40 -11.20
C GLY A 54 2.15 -6.28 -12.19
N PHE A 55 0.91 -6.61 -11.82
CA PHE A 55 -0.01 -7.36 -12.66
C PHE A 55 -0.67 -6.44 -13.70
N ALA A 56 -1.04 -6.99 -14.87
CA ALA A 56 -1.55 -6.20 -16.00
C ALA A 56 -2.75 -5.30 -15.64
N ALA A 57 -3.68 -5.79 -14.80
CA ALA A 57 -4.84 -5.02 -14.40
C ALA A 57 -4.50 -3.73 -13.61
N ALA A 58 -3.31 -3.63 -13.00
CA ALA A 58 -2.88 -2.37 -12.35
C ALA A 58 -2.66 -1.23 -13.37
N SER A 59 -2.62 -1.50 -14.67
CA SER A 59 -2.56 -0.44 -15.69
C SER A 59 -3.79 0.45 -15.70
N TYR A 60 -4.95 -0.02 -15.24
CA TYR A 60 -6.20 0.77 -15.16
C TYR A 60 -6.29 1.64 -13.91
N ALA A 61 -5.50 1.36 -12.87
CA ALA A 61 -5.48 2.18 -11.66
C ALA A 61 -4.76 3.53 -11.92
N PRO A 62 -5.22 4.64 -11.35
CA PRO A 62 -4.47 5.90 -11.36
C PRO A 62 -3.10 5.78 -10.71
N ARG A 63 -2.14 6.61 -11.12
CA ARG A 63 -0.85 6.73 -10.41
C ARG A 63 -1.10 7.22 -8.98
N SER A 64 -0.29 6.72 -8.04
CA SER A 64 -0.37 7.03 -6.61
C SER A 64 -1.69 6.61 -5.96
N SER A 65 -2.30 5.53 -6.45
CA SER A 65 -3.52 4.96 -5.89
C SER A 65 -3.34 3.48 -5.53
N VAL A 66 -4.25 2.96 -4.70
CA VAL A 66 -4.33 1.53 -4.40
C VAL A 66 -4.83 0.81 -5.65
N ALA A 67 -3.98 -0.03 -6.24
CA ALA A 67 -4.32 -0.84 -7.41
C ALA A 67 -4.96 -2.18 -7.04
N ALA A 68 -4.68 -2.70 -5.84
CA ALA A 68 -5.33 -3.90 -5.31
C ALA A 68 -5.15 -4.01 -3.79
N THR A 69 -6.12 -4.67 -3.16
CA THR A 69 -6.12 -5.06 -1.75
C THR A 69 -6.18 -6.59 -1.66
N ALA A 70 -5.48 -7.15 -0.69
CA ALA A 70 -5.63 -8.55 -0.29
C ALA A 70 -5.29 -8.67 1.19
N VAL A 71 -5.63 -9.82 1.78
CA VAL A 71 -5.34 -10.12 3.19
C VAL A 71 -3.87 -9.91 3.58
N HIS A 72 -2.95 -10.04 2.63
CA HIS A 72 -1.51 -9.97 2.85
C HIS A 72 -0.84 -8.66 2.41
N SER A 73 -1.53 -7.77 1.69
CA SER A 73 -0.94 -6.49 1.28
C SER A 73 -1.91 -5.50 0.64
N LEU A 74 -1.51 -4.23 0.69
CA LEU A 74 -1.98 -3.17 -0.20
C LEU A 74 -0.95 -2.97 -1.31
N ARG A 75 -1.37 -2.91 -2.58
CA ARG A 75 -0.47 -2.57 -3.70
C ARG A 75 -0.75 -1.18 -4.20
N ILE A 76 0.29 -0.37 -4.28
CA ILE A 76 0.22 1.03 -4.68
C ILE A 76 0.85 1.17 -6.07
N LYS A 77 0.09 1.69 -7.04
CA LYS A 77 0.65 2.03 -8.35
C LYS A 77 1.51 3.27 -8.24
N THR A 78 2.76 3.20 -8.68
CA THR A 78 3.69 4.33 -8.65
C THR A 78 3.99 4.92 -10.03
N GLY A 79 3.68 4.17 -11.08
CA GLY A 79 3.88 4.59 -12.45
C GLY A 79 3.71 3.42 -13.40
N GLN A 80 4.27 3.58 -14.59
CA GLN A 80 4.33 2.57 -15.64
C GLN A 80 5.70 2.62 -16.30
N GLN A 81 6.20 1.46 -16.73
CA GLN A 81 7.38 1.33 -17.57
C GLN A 81 6.92 1.13 -19.02
N GLY A 82 7.38 2.01 -19.92
CA GLY A 82 7.19 1.83 -21.35
C GLY A 82 8.13 0.73 -21.87
N LEU A 83 7.61 -0.20 -22.66
CA LEU A 83 8.40 -1.25 -23.32
C LEU A 83 8.87 -0.86 -24.73
N GLY A 84 8.67 0.39 -25.14
CA GLY A 84 8.98 0.95 -26.46
C GLY A 84 7.78 1.69 -27.08
N LEU A 85 8.00 2.37 -28.21
CA LEU A 85 6.94 3.02 -29.00
C LEU A 85 5.89 1.98 -29.43
N GLY A 86 4.62 2.23 -29.08
CA GLY A 86 3.49 1.37 -29.45
C GLY A 86 3.34 0.07 -28.64
N LYS A 87 4.13 -0.16 -27.58
CA LYS A 87 4.08 -1.41 -26.79
C LYS A 87 3.25 -1.29 -25.51
N ALA A 88 2.81 -2.45 -25.01
CA ALA A 88 2.11 -2.59 -23.75
C ALA A 88 2.89 -1.95 -22.59
N GLN A 89 2.20 -1.18 -21.76
CA GLN A 89 2.78 -0.55 -20.57
C GLN A 89 2.68 -1.50 -19.38
N MET A 90 3.80 -1.67 -18.67
CA MET A 90 3.86 -2.50 -17.48
C MET A 90 3.71 -1.61 -16.24
N PRO A 91 2.69 -1.81 -15.39
CA PRO A 91 2.50 -1.00 -14.20
C PRO A 91 3.64 -1.26 -13.21
N LEU A 92 4.14 -0.20 -12.59
CA LEU A 92 5.13 -0.28 -11.52
C LEU A 92 4.45 -0.10 -10.18
N ILE A 93 4.67 -1.03 -9.26
CA ILE A 93 4.03 -1.05 -7.95
C ILE A 93 5.06 -1.17 -6.82
N PHE A 94 4.63 -0.78 -5.62
CA PHE A 94 5.21 -1.21 -4.35
C PHE A 94 4.06 -1.68 -3.45
N SER A 95 4.39 -2.43 -2.40
CA SER A 95 3.40 -2.99 -1.48
C SER A 95 3.61 -2.49 -0.05
N ILE A 96 2.52 -2.45 0.71
CA ILE A 96 2.55 -2.35 2.17
C ILE A 96 2.14 -3.72 2.70
N VAL A 97 3.04 -4.38 3.44
CA VAL A 97 2.89 -5.77 3.88
C VAL A 97 2.74 -5.81 5.41
N PRO A 98 1.71 -6.48 5.95
CA PRO A 98 1.61 -6.75 7.39
C PRO A 98 2.78 -7.61 7.87
N LEU A 99 3.18 -7.42 9.13
CA LEU A 99 4.31 -8.16 9.73
C LEU A 99 4.11 -9.68 9.68
N GLU A 100 2.86 -10.12 9.82
CA GLU A 100 2.42 -11.51 9.82
C GLU A 100 2.75 -12.21 8.49
N PHE A 101 2.83 -11.44 7.40
CA PHE A 101 3.17 -11.92 6.06
C PHE A 101 4.63 -11.63 5.66
N ALA A 102 5.47 -11.18 6.60
CA ALA A 102 6.92 -11.05 6.36
C ALA A 102 7.57 -12.42 6.08
N ARG A 103 6.97 -13.50 6.59
CA ARG A 103 7.25 -14.87 6.15
C ARG A 103 6.03 -15.39 5.43
N ILE A 104 6.21 -15.66 4.14
CA ILE A 104 5.14 -16.16 3.30
C ILE A 104 4.85 -17.63 3.67
N PRO A 105 3.58 -18.03 3.90
CA PRO A 105 3.22 -19.41 4.18
C PRO A 105 3.59 -20.36 3.03
N GLN A 106 3.80 -21.63 3.35
CA GLN A 106 3.95 -22.67 2.32
C GLN A 106 2.66 -22.78 1.48
N GLY A 107 2.81 -22.97 0.16
CA GLY A 107 1.67 -23.06 -0.76
C GLY A 107 1.03 -21.71 -1.12
N TYR A 108 1.67 -20.60 -0.76
CA TYR A 108 1.16 -19.27 -1.06
C TYR A 108 1.21 -18.95 -2.56
N GLY A 109 0.04 -18.84 -3.19
CA GLY A 109 -0.13 -18.45 -4.60
C GLY A 109 -0.31 -16.95 -4.83
N GLY A 110 -0.15 -16.12 -3.79
CA GLY A 110 -0.34 -14.68 -3.88
C GLY A 110 0.87 -13.92 -4.44
N HIS A 111 0.71 -12.62 -4.63
CA HIS A 111 1.81 -11.75 -5.06
C HIS A 111 2.90 -11.67 -3.99
N VAL A 112 4.16 -11.72 -4.41
CA VAL A 112 5.35 -11.61 -3.54
C VAL A 112 6.07 -10.28 -3.82
N PRO A 113 6.08 -9.33 -2.88
CA PRO A 113 6.55 -7.97 -3.13
C PRO A 113 8.08 -7.80 -3.11
N ARG A 114 8.83 -8.73 -2.51
CA ARG A 114 10.30 -8.68 -2.41
C ARG A 114 10.78 -7.30 -1.90
N SER A 115 11.74 -6.66 -2.55
CA SER A 115 12.29 -5.35 -2.18
C SER A 115 11.33 -4.15 -2.39
N SER A 116 10.12 -4.39 -2.90
CA SER A 116 9.10 -3.36 -3.06
C SER A 116 8.07 -3.31 -1.93
N GLY A 117 8.20 -4.12 -0.87
CA GLY A 117 7.28 -4.09 0.26
C GLY A 117 7.87 -4.64 1.55
#